data_AF-A0A6V8KG72-F1
#
_entry.id   AF-A0A6V8KG72-F1
#
_cell.length_a   1.000
_cell.length_b   1.000
_cell.length_c   1.000
_cell.angle_alpha   90.00
_cell.angle_beta   90.00
_cell.angle_gamma   90.00
#
_symmetry.space_group_name_H-M   'P 1'
#
loop_
_entity.id
_entity.type
_entity.pdbx_description
1 polymer ?
#
loop_
_entity_poly.entity_id
_entity_poly.type
_entity_poly.pdbx_seq_one_letter_code
_entity_poly.pdbx_strand_id
1 'polypeptide(L)'
;MHLGFRPSDLTWGQRVGWAAAGFSAEWVEFVGRATAGQLQAFGFPPPGHPFWTPQTLAGMALRYPKLDLSPWHTTTPAAAT
;
A
#
# COMPACT_ATOMS: atom_id res chain seq x y z
N MET A 1 17.46 6.08 -21.30
CA MET A 1 16.66 4.85 -21.16
C MET A 1 16.75 4.40 -19.71
N HIS A 2 15.63 4.26 -18.98
CA HIS A 2 15.63 3.75 -17.61
C HIS A 2 15.16 2.28 -17.63
N LEU A 3 16.08 1.36 -17.34
CA LEU A 3 15.83 -0.08 -17.26
C LEU A 3 15.54 -0.43 -15.80
N GLY A 4 14.29 -0.79 -15.50
CA GLY A 4 13.89 -1.27 -14.17
C GLY A 4 13.75 -2.78 -14.19
N PHE A 5 14.46 -3.48 -13.32
CA PHE A 5 14.28 -4.91 -13.08
C PHE A 5 13.29 -5.12 -11.93
N ARG A 6 12.26 -5.95 -12.14
CA ARG A 6 11.31 -6.37 -11.11
C ARG A 6 11.14 -7.89 -11.18
N PRO A 7 11.32 -8.63 -10.07
CA PRO A 7 10.94 -10.04 -10.00
C PRO A 7 9.47 -10.24 -10.39
N SER A 8 9.14 -11.35 -11.06
CA SER A 8 7.78 -11.59 -11.58
C SER A 8 6.75 -11.81 -10.46
N ASP A 9 7.20 -12.30 -9.32
CA ASP A 9 6.42 -12.54 -8.09
C ASP A 9 6.23 -11.28 -7.24
N LEU A 10 7.05 -10.24 -7.43
CA LEU A 10 6.91 -8.98 -6.71
C LEU A 10 5.72 -8.20 -7.28
N THR A 11 4.53 -8.39 -6.72
CA THR A 11 3.30 -7.75 -7.21
C THR A 11 3.13 -6.30 -6.72
N TRP A 12 3.93 -5.87 -5.74
CA TRP A 12 3.88 -4.56 -5.12
C TRP A 12 5.13 -3.73 -5.44
N GLY A 13 5.02 -2.40 -5.37
CA GLY A 13 6.05 -1.49 -5.89
C GLY A 13 5.91 -1.23 -7.39
N GLN A 14 5.79 0.06 -7.75
CA GLN A 14 5.53 0.53 -9.11
C GLN A 14 6.82 0.95 -9.82
N ARG A 15 6.78 0.94 -11.16
CA ARG A 15 7.84 1.54 -12.00
C ARG A 15 7.97 3.05 -11.73
N VAL A 16 6.86 3.71 -11.42
CA VAL A 16 6.83 5.13 -11.08
C VAL A 16 7.17 5.31 -9.61
N GLY A 17 8.14 6.19 -9.32
CA GLY A 17 8.58 6.52 -7.97
C GLY A 17 7.59 7.37 -7.19
N TRP A 18 6.35 6.87 -6.97
CA TRP A 18 5.32 7.56 -6.19
C TRP A 18 5.77 7.92 -4.78
N ALA A 19 6.76 7.19 -4.24
CA ALA A 19 7.39 7.51 -2.96
C ALA A 19 7.91 8.96 -2.89
N ALA A 20 8.33 9.56 -4.01
CA ALA A 20 8.76 10.96 -4.06
C ALA A 20 7.61 11.93 -3.73
N ALA A 21 6.38 11.63 -4.18
CA ALA A 21 5.19 12.40 -3.84
C ALA A 21 4.71 12.14 -2.40
N GLY A 22 5.26 11.13 -1.72
CA GLY A 22 4.83 10.65 -0.42
C GLY A 22 4.84 11.68 0.71
N PHE A 23 5.57 12.79 0.53
CA PHE A 23 5.69 13.89 1.49
C PHE A 23 4.81 15.11 1.16
N SER A 24 4.10 15.10 0.02
CA SER A 24 3.19 16.19 -0.35
C SER A 24 1.89 16.12 0.44
N ALA A 25 1.27 17.28 0.70
CA ALA A 25 0.00 17.35 1.41
C ALA A 25 -1.13 16.71 0.60
N GLU A 26 -1.09 16.88 -0.71
CA GLU A 26 -2.02 16.32 -1.69
C GLU A 26 -1.99 14.80 -1.66
N TRP A 27 -0.80 14.20 -1.52
CA TRP A 27 -0.65 12.77 -1.36
C TRP A 27 -1.25 12.27 -0.04
N VAL A 28 -0.97 12.97 1.07
CA VAL A 28 -1.52 12.60 2.39
C VAL A 28 -3.05 12.66 2.38
N GLU A 29 -3.63 13.72 1.83
CA GLU A 29 -5.10 13.85 1.71
C GLU A 29 -5.70 12.82 0.74
N PHE A 30 -5.02 12.50 -0.36
CA PHE A 30 -5.42 11.43 -1.25
C PHE A 30 -5.43 10.07 -0.54
N VAL A 31 -4.34 9.70 0.13
CA VAL A 31 -4.24 8.42 0.85
C VAL A 31 -5.29 8.35 1.93
N GLY A 32 -5.53 9.42 2.67
CA GLY A 32 -6.53 9.46 3.75
C GLY A 32 -7.97 9.14 3.33
N ARG A 33 -8.33 9.29 2.04
CA ARG A 33 -9.68 9.02 1.53
C ARG A 33 -9.74 7.85 0.52
N ALA A 34 -8.61 7.22 0.24
CA ALA A 34 -8.51 6.17 -0.76
C ALA A 34 -8.94 4.81 -0.18
N THR A 35 -9.50 3.96 -1.04
CA THR A 35 -9.77 2.55 -0.73
C THR A 35 -8.50 1.70 -0.89
N ALA A 36 -8.47 0.51 -0.28
CA ALA A 36 -7.37 -0.43 -0.42
C ALA A 36 -7.05 -0.77 -1.88
N GLY A 37 -8.08 -0.98 -2.72
CA GLY A 37 -7.90 -1.24 -4.15
C GLY A 37 -7.31 -0.06 -4.92
N GLN A 38 -7.70 1.17 -4.59
CA GLN A 38 -7.10 2.36 -5.18
C GLN A 38 -5.63 2.50 -4.77
N LEU A 39 -5.29 2.29 -3.50
CA LEU A 39 -3.90 2.33 -3.03
C LEU A 39 -3.04 1.22 -3.65
N GLN A 40 -3.62 0.06 -3.94
CA GLN A 40 -2.92 -1.00 -4.66
C GLN A 40 -2.46 -0.56 -6.06
N ALA A 41 -3.24 0.27 -6.76
CA ALA A 41 -2.82 0.85 -8.04
C ALA A 41 -1.55 1.73 -7.92
N PHE A 42 -1.28 2.27 -6.73
CA PHE A 42 -0.07 3.03 -6.41
C PHE A 42 1.05 2.15 -5.80
N GLY A 43 0.83 0.83 -5.72
CA GLY A 43 1.83 -0.14 -5.29
C GLY A 43 1.80 -0.49 -3.80
N PHE A 44 0.76 -0.08 -3.06
CA PHE A 44 0.55 -0.57 -1.71
C PHE A 44 0.24 -2.07 -1.75
N PRO A 45 0.77 -2.89 -0.83
CA PRO A 45 0.44 -4.30 -0.79
C PRO A 45 -1.07 -4.53 -0.53
N PRO A 46 -1.70 -5.53 -1.15
CA PRO A 46 -3.12 -5.82 -0.94
C PRO A 46 -3.40 -6.30 0.51
N PRO A 47 -4.66 -6.25 0.97
CA PRO A 47 -5.09 -6.94 2.18
C PRO A 47 -4.62 -8.40 2.23
N GLY A 48 -4.21 -8.87 3.41
CA GLY A 48 -3.65 -10.22 3.60
C GLY A 48 -2.17 -10.39 3.22
N HIS A 49 -1.53 -9.39 2.60
CA HIS A 49 -0.11 -9.46 2.29
C HIS A 49 0.76 -9.46 3.57
N PRO A 50 1.84 -10.28 3.67
CA PRO A 50 2.68 -10.41 4.88
C PRO A 50 3.35 -9.13 5.36
N PHE A 51 3.45 -8.12 4.49
CA PHE A 51 3.90 -6.77 4.87
C PHE A 51 3.02 -6.19 5.99
N TRP A 52 1.71 -6.46 5.97
CA TRP A 52 0.74 -5.93 6.92
C TRP A 52 0.77 -6.68 8.24
N THR A 53 1.75 -6.31 9.06
CA THR A 53 1.84 -6.68 10.48
C THR A 53 1.16 -5.63 11.35
N PRO A 54 0.83 -5.95 12.63
CA PRO A 54 0.32 -4.96 13.57
C PRO A 54 1.21 -3.71 13.67
N GLN A 55 2.53 -3.88 13.61
CA GLN A 55 3.49 -2.78 13.64
C GLN A 55 3.37 -1.87 12.41
N THR A 56 3.31 -2.45 11.20
CA THR A 56 3.19 -1.65 9.96
C THR A 56 1.84 -0.94 9.86
N LEU A 57 0.76 -1.56 10.36
CA LEU A 57 -0.55 -0.93 10.41
C LEU A 57 -0.57 0.23 11.41
N ALA A 58 0.07 0.08 12.58
CA ALA A 58 0.24 1.18 13.52
C ALA A 58 1.03 2.35 12.90
N GLY A 59 2.11 2.05 12.16
CA GLY A 59 2.86 3.07 11.41
C GLY A 59 2.03 3.77 10.34
N MET A 60 1.18 3.03 9.62
CA MET A 60 0.24 3.60 8.66
C MET A 60 -0.79 4.50 9.33
N ALA A 61 -1.35 4.10 10.47
CA ALA A 61 -2.32 4.90 11.22
C ALA A 61 -1.70 6.22 11.70
N LEU A 62 -0.45 6.20 12.13
CA LEU A 62 0.29 7.41 12.52
C LEU A 62 0.54 8.34 11.32
N ARG A 63 0.89 7.78 10.16
CA ARG A 63 1.19 8.56 8.96
C ARG A 63 -0.07 9.12 8.28
N TYR A 64 -1.14 8.34 8.24
CA TYR A 64 -2.38 8.65 7.54
C TYR A 64 -3.59 8.44 8.49
N PRO A 65 -3.82 9.35 9.45
CA PRO A 65 -4.83 9.16 10.50
C PRO A 65 -6.28 9.12 9.99
N LYS A 66 -6.53 9.59 8.75
CA LYS A 66 -7.84 9.55 8.10
C LYS A 66 -8.11 8.25 7.33
N LEU A 67 -7.06 7.48 7.02
CA LEU A 67 -7.19 6.27 6.20
C LEU A 67 -7.94 5.18 6.98
N ASP A 68 -9.00 4.64 6.39
CA ASP A 68 -9.67 3.46 6.91
C ASP A 68 -8.78 2.22 6.72
N LEU A 69 -8.25 1.70 7.83
CA LEU A 69 -7.38 0.53 7.83
C LEU A 69 -8.12 -0.81 8.01
N SER A 70 -9.44 -0.79 8.21
CA SER A 70 -10.26 -1.99 8.43
C SER A 70 -10.03 -3.11 7.40
N PRO A 71 -9.83 -2.81 6.09
CA PRO A 71 -9.59 -3.85 5.10
C PRO A 71 -8.32 -4.70 5.36
N TRP A 72 -7.27 -4.13 5.95
CA TRP A 72 -6.01 -4.84 6.20
C TRP A 72 -5.95 -5.55 7.56
N HIS A 73 -6.90 -5.27 8.46
CA HIS A 73 -7.04 -6.01 9.71
C HIS A 73 -7.71 -7.37 9.51
N THR A 74 -8.45 -7.54 8.41
CA THR A 74 -9.13 -8.79 8.10
C THR A 74 -8.13 -9.70 7.37
N THR A 75 -7.51 -10.61 8.11
CA THR A 75 -6.77 -11.73 7.52
C THR A 75 -7.77 -12.58 6.74
N THR A 76 -7.89 -12.34 5.43
CA THR A 76 -8.49 -13.33 4.54
C THR A 76 -7.39 -14.35 4.26
N PRO A 77 -7.55 -15.63 4.63
CA PRO A 77 -6.58 -16.66 4.26
C PRO A 77 -6.50 -16.69 2.73
N ALA A 78 -5.27 -16.62 2.21
CA ALA A 78 -5.00 -16.65 0.78
C ALA A 78 -5.69 -17.88 0.15
N ALA A 79 -6.55 -17.64 -0.85
CA ALA A 79 -7.13 -18.70 -1.64
C ALA A 79 -5.98 -19.47 -2.31
N ALA A 80 -5.78 -20.72 -1.87
CA ALA A 80 -4.94 -21.66 -2.57
C ALA A 80 -5.62 -21.98 -3.92
N THR A 81 -4.91 -21.76 -5.02
CA THR A 81 -5.23 -22.31 -6.34
C THR A 81 -3.93 -22.63 -7.03
#